data_AF-A0A6M3JNZ2-F1
#
_entry.id   AF-A0A6M3JNZ2-F1
#
_cell.length_a   1.000
_cell.length_b   1.000
_cell.length_c   1.000
_cell.angle_alpha   90.00
_cell.angle_beta   90.00
_cell.angle_gamma   90.00
#
_symmetry.space_group_name_H-M   'P 1'
#
loop_
_entity.id
_entity.type
_entity.pdbx_description
1 polymer ?
#
loop_
_entity_poly.entity_id
_entity_poly.type
_entity_poly.pdbx_seq_one_letter_code
_entity_poly.pdbx_strand_id
1 'polypeptide(L)'
;MQNRVKLFFEEMSVKSDYEILDYGKNKNEMEEIAKKRGLKIPSKDIAMFKCKYAMVNQTNLNGCVLPKEEVEKSLETLNLKAIDKDHLRQSAVGMWLDSKLVGDDIVAYGGFWKSNFPEEYEEIKNRMKEGKMKISFEAWGDREFNKDGSYNLKNIEFAGGALLFDTEPAFPNAEVMTFSNRTLEFAKVIEDTKLIKGCGDIASPAVSLKLIKKITEETYSTVEIPNDKGYDVEFKRHTKKISYFSDGSESVEESDSISTDRYTSAQIEDIINEEIDVFFSSIIEGEDLVDETMSIEKMEVLMNDMSDEVAKKKMMVKIDELKKKKEQCKKLDYKERQSLSDNDFAIVANVENKKTGKPRKIRMFPIKDPVNIANALVRLPQAIETLKKLDISIDTVKNKILKKARELNMTDLLKSHEEEANTLMDELLKKYSKASIEEMAKFLDVELETIKASIVTKDQELAAKVQEITTKDTELATLKTEKETILKTIEESKLIVENSKIELEKVKAELAVFQAERDKKLNEEKAVFIKSRKDEIGEYAKDMSDEDILNELKFENAKLKKERDEAVKKASEHKGLDAGAVIITEDSTTKTRKVVQEKAWQTK
;
A
#
# COMPACT_ATOMS: atom_id res chain seq x y z
N MET A 1 4.95 37.73 -12.01
CA MET A 1 4.46 36.33 -11.97
C MET A 1 4.32 35.73 -13.37
N GLN A 2 3.62 36.39 -14.30
CA GLN A 2 3.42 35.88 -15.68
C GLN A 2 4.73 35.57 -16.46
N ASN A 3 5.79 36.39 -16.33
CA ASN A 3 7.08 36.11 -16.97
C ASN A 3 7.83 34.90 -16.39
N ARG A 4 7.65 34.61 -15.09
CA ARG A 4 8.25 33.42 -14.44
C ARG A 4 7.57 32.14 -14.91
N VAL A 5 6.24 32.19 -15.04
CA VAL A 5 5.44 31.08 -15.57
C VAL A 5 5.81 30.82 -17.04
N LYS A 6 6.01 31.87 -17.84
CA LYS A 6 6.41 31.73 -19.25
C LYS A 6 7.80 31.13 -19.41
N LEU A 7 8.80 31.61 -18.65
CA LEU A 7 10.16 31.05 -18.66
C LEU A 7 10.20 29.59 -18.19
N PHE A 8 9.41 29.24 -17.19
CA PHE A 8 9.26 27.85 -16.73
C PHE A 8 8.71 26.93 -17.82
N PHE A 9 7.71 27.38 -18.59
CA PHE A 9 7.17 26.61 -19.71
C PHE A 9 8.12 26.54 -20.91
N GLU A 10 8.86 27.62 -21.21
CA GLU A 10 9.86 27.64 -22.27
C GLU A 10 11.03 26.68 -21.95
N GLU A 11 11.55 26.68 -20.71
CA GLU A 11 12.58 25.73 -20.26
C GLU A 11 12.09 24.27 -20.27
N MET A 12 10.84 24.01 -19.88
CA MET A 12 10.25 22.67 -19.98
C MET A 12 10.11 22.19 -21.44
N SER A 13 9.79 23.09 -22.37
CA SER A 13 9.53 22.74 -23.77
C SER A 13 10.79 22.54 -24.61
N VAL A 14 11.91 23.19 -24.24
CA VAL A 14 13.16 23.17 -25.02
C VAL A 14 14.17 22.14 -24.51
N LYS A 15 14.03 21.63 -23.28
CA LYS A 15 14.98 20.65 -22.67
C LYS A 15 14.38 19.29 -22.31
N SER A 16 13.14 18.99 -22.71
CA SER A 16 12.58 17.65 -22.54
C SER A 16 12.94 16.79 -23.74
N ASP A 17 14.10 16.13 -23.70
CA ASP A 17 14.38 15.01 -24.59
C ASP A 17 13.44 13.86 -24.21
N TYR A 18 12.38 13.67 -24.99
CA TYR A 18 11.45 12.56 -24.82
C TYR A 18 12.08 11.30 -25.40
N GLU A 19 12.58 10.44 -24.51
CA GLU A 19 13.11 9.16 -24.91
C GLU A 19 12.06 8.08 -24.70
N ILE A 20 11.54 7.55 -25.81
CA ILE A 20 10.65 6.40 -25.80
C ILE A 20 11.51 5.17 -25.55
N LEU A 21 11.56 4.72 -24.29
CA LEU A 21 12.00 3.37 -23.97
C LEU A 21 11.05 2.41 -24.68
N ASP A 22 11.64 1.51 -25.46
CA ASP A 22 11.00 0.64 -26.45
C ASP A 22 9.62 0.14 -25.98
N TYR A 23 8.58 0.40 -26.80
CA TYR A 23 7.21 -0.02 -26.53
C TYR A 23 7.17 -1.55 -26.56
N GLY A 24 7.38 -2.17 -25.40
CA GLY A 24 7.38 -3.61 -25.29
C GLY A 24 6.06 -4.19 -25.81
N LYS A 25 6.15 -5.12 -26.78
CA LYS A 25 5.05 -5.98 -27.27
C LYS A 25 4.23 -6.67 -26.16
N ASN A 26 4.68 -6.57 -24.91
CA ASN A 26 4.15 -7.17 -23.70
C ASN A 26 3.41 -6.17 -22.77
N LYS A 27 3.04 -4.97 -23.24
CA LYS A 27 2.36 -3.97 -22.40
C LYS A 27 1.09 -4.51 -21.74
N ASN A 28 0.25 -5.21 -22.52
CA ASN A 28 -1.00 -5.79 -22.02
C ASN A 28 -0.74 -6.81 -20.91
N GLU A 29 0.30 -7.63 -21.07
CA GLU A 29 0.70 -8.64 -20.08
C GLU A 29 1.11 -8.00 -18.75
N MET A 30 1.91 -6.93 -18.77
CA MET A 30 2.30 -6.21 -17.55
C MET A 30 1.10 -5.50 -16.89
N GLU A 31 0.20 -4.91 -17.68
CA GLU A 31 -1.03 -4.28 -17.17
C GLU A 31 -1.97 -5.31 -16.51
N GLU A 32 -2.10 -6.51 -17.08
CA GLU A 32 -2.88 -7.62 -16.51
C GLU A 32 -2.29 -8.09 -15.18
N ILE A 33 -0.97 -8.28 -15.11
CA ILE A 33 -0.26 -8.66 -13.88
C ILE A 33 -0.44 -7.57 -12.81
N ALA A 34 -0.26 -6.29 -13.17
CA ALA A 34 -0.47 -5.18 -12.26
C ALA A 34 -1.90 -5.17 -11.71
N LYS A 35 -2.89 -5.30 -12.60
CA LYS A 35 -4.32 -5.33 -12.23
C LYS A 35 -4.65 -6.51 -11.32
N LYS A 36 -4.10 -7.70 -11.59
CA LYS A 36 -4.23 -8.90 -10.73
C LYS A 36 -3.68 -8.65 -9.32
N ARG A 37 -2.67 -7.79 -9.18
CA ARG A 37 -2.08 -7.39 -7.89
C ARG A 37 -2.66 -6.11 -7.30
N GLY A 38 -3.69 -5.52 -7.91
CA GLY A 38 -4.31 -4.29 -7.43
C GLY A 38 -3.45 -3.03 -7.64
N LEU A 39 -2.45 -3.09 -8.52
CA LEU A 39 -1.59 -1.97 -8.86
C LEU A 39 -2.17 -1.20 -10.07
N LYS A 40 -2.26 0.12 -9.94
CA LYS A 40 -2.66 1.02 -11.03
C LYS A 40 -1.44 1.39 -11.88
N ILE A 41 -1.50 1.13 -13.17
CA ILE A 41 -0.45 1.51 -14.14
C ILE A 41 -1.06 2.38 -15.25
N PRO A 42 -0.38 3.47 -15.69
CA PRO A 42 0.91 3.97 -15.20
C PRO A 42 0.85 4.42 -13.74
N SER A 43 1.93 4.15 -13.00
CA SER A 43 2.10 4.58 -11.61
C SER A 43 3.17 5.69 -11.55
N LYS A 44 2.94 6.65 -10.65
CA LYS A 44 3.94 7.68 -10.31
C LYS A 44 5.05 7.12 -9.43
N ASP A 45 4.76 6.08 -8.66
CA ASP A 45 5.67 5.53 -7.66
C ASP A 45 6.35 4.23 -8.10
N ILE A 46 5.65 3.45 -8.93
CA ILE A 46 6.09 2.11 -9.33
C ILE A 46 6.39 2.08 -10.82
N ALA A 47 7.45 1.38 -11.13
CA ALA A 47 8.00 1.25 -12.46
C ALA A 47 8.12 -0.26 -12.74
N MET A 48 7.31 -0.79 -13.67
CA MET A 48 7.26 -2.24 -13.91
C MET A 48 8.25 -2.68 -14.97
N PHE A 49 8.80 -3.87 -14.79
CA PHE A 49 9.72 -4.48 -15.73
C PHE A 49 9.52 -5.99 -15.85
N LYS A 50 10.00 -6.54 -16.96
CA LYS A 50 10.03 -7.97 -17.28
C LYS A 50 11.47 -8.38 -17.49
N CYS A 51 11.89 -9.50 -16.92
CA CYS A 51 13.26 -9.99 -17.05
C CYS A 51 13.32 -11.51 -17.28
N LYS A 52 14.45 -11.96 -17.84
CA LYS A 52 14.87 -13.35 -17.74
C LYS A 52 15.57 -13.49 -16.39
N TYR A 53 14.91 -14.15 -15.45
CA TYR A 53 15.31 -14.22 -14.05
C TYR A 53 16.35 -15.31 -13.80
N ALA A 54 16.17 -16.49 -14.40
CA ALA A 54 17.10 -17.62 -14.35
C ALA A 54 16.77 -18.64 -15.47
N MET A 55 17.55 -19.72 -15.59
CA MET A 55 17.33 -20.80 -16.55
C MET A 55 17.26 -22.15 -15.82
N VAL A 56 16.37 -23.04 -16.26
CA VAL A 56 16.23 -24.39 -15.70
C VAL A 56 17.17 -25.37 -16.39
N ASN A 57 17.54 -26.44 -15.69
CA ASN A 57 18.39 -27.53 -16.18
C ASN A 57 19.76 -27.08 -16.75
N GLN A 58 20.20 -25.87 -16.40
CA GLN A 58 21.50 -25.32 -16.79
C GLN A 58 22.33 -25.02 -15.55
N THR A 59 23.58 -25.45 -15.54
CA THR A 59 24.54 -25.14 -14.48
C THR A 59 24.95 -23.67 -14.56
N ASN A 60 24.75 -22.91 -13.48
CA ASN A 60 25.19 -21.53 -13.37
C ASN A 60 26.68 -21.43 -12.98
N LEU A 61 27.22 -20.21 -12.90
CA LEU A 61 28.64 -19.98 -12.53
C LEU A 61 29.00 -20.47 -11.12
N ASN A 62 28.00 -20.71 -10.25
CA ASN A 62 28.18 -21.24 -8.90
C ASN A 62 28.00 -22.77 -8.82
N GLY A 63 27.88 -23.46 -9.96
CA GLY A 63 27.65 -24.90 -10.01
C GLY A 63 26.22 -25.33 -9.66
N CYS A 64 25.28 -24.40 -9.49
CA CYS A 64 23.88 -24.71 -9.19
C CYS A 64 23.09 -25.01 -10.47
N VAL A 65 22.33 -26.10 -10.45
CA VAL A 65 21.33 -26.45 -11.46
C VAL A 65 19.94 -26.32 -10.81
N LEU A 66 19.01 -25.65 -11.50
CA LEU A 66 17.61 -25.57 -11.10
C LEU A 66 16.79 -26.59 -11.89
N PRO A 67 16.44 -27.77 -11.33
CA PRO A 67 15.67 -28.77 -12.06
C PRO A 67 14.29 -28.22 -12.42
N LYS A 68 13.88 -28.37 -13.68
CA LYS A 68 12.62 -27.81 -14.20
C LYS A 68 11.40 -28.19 -13.35
N GLU A 69 11.28 -29.46 -12.99
CA GLU A 69 10.16 -29.97 -12.17
C GLU A 69 10.11 -29.36 -10.77
N GLU A 70 11.26 -29.03 -10.19
CA GLU A 70 11.33 -28.38 -8.88
C GLU A 70 10.97 -26.90 -8.99
N VAL A 71 11.39 -26.24 -10.07
CA VAL A 71 11.02 -24.85 -10.36
C VAL A 71 9.51 -24.73 -10.60
N GLU A 72 8.90 -25.59 -11.40
CA GLU A 72 7.45 -25.53 -11.66
C GLU A 72 6.60 -25.61 -10.38
N LYS A 73 7.03 -26.40 -9.39
CA LYS A 73 6.35 -26.49 -8.08
C LYS A 73 6.57 -25.27 -7.18
N SER A 74 7.73 -24.63 -7.31
CA SER A 74 8.20 -23.59 -6.38
C SER A 74 8.06 -22.18 -6.90
N LEU A 75 7.83 -21.99 -8.20
CA LEU A 75 7.91 -20.67 -8.84
C LEU A 75 6.98 -19.63 -8.22
N GLU A 76 5.80 -20.05 -7.76
CA GLU A 76 4.86 -19.15 -7.07
C GLU A 76 5.41 -18.55 -5.78
N THR A 77 6.41 -19.18 -5.15
CA THR A 77 7.06 -18.67 -3.93
C THR A 77 7.86 -17.38 -4.16
N LEU A 78 8.24 -17.08 -5.41
CA LEU A 78 8.92 -15.83 -5.77
C LEU A 78 7.99 -14.61 -5.64
N ASN A 79 6.68 -14.81 -5.75
CA ASN A 79 5.71 -13.72 -5.75
C ASN A 79 5.76 -12.93 -4.43
N LEU A 80 5.81 -11.61 -4.54
CA LEU A 80 5.91 -10.64 -3.44
C LEU A 80 7.22 -10.69 -2.63
N LYS A 81 8.22 -11.46 -3.08
CA LYS A 81 9.57 -11.39 -2.50
C LYS A 81 10.26 -10.09 -2.92
N ALA A 82 11.22 -9.65 -2.11
CA ALA A 82 11.95 -8.41 -2.34
C ALA A 82 12.84 -8.50 -3.59
N ILE A 83 13.04 -7.35 -4.22
CA ILE A 83 14.09 -7.12 -5.20
C ILE A 83 15.16 -6.28 -4.52
N ASP A 84 16.35 -6.83 -4.35
CA ASP A 84 17.47 -6.16 -3.67
C ASP A 84 18.42 -5.48 -4.67
N LYS A 85 19.18 -4.50 -4.19
CA LYS A 85 20.32 -3.92 -4.92
C LYS A 85 21.57 -4.76 -4.63
N ASP A 86 22.16 -5.38 -5.66
CA ASP A 86 23.41 -6.16 -5.55
C ASP A 86 23.45 -7.18 -4.38
N HIS A 87 22.34 -7.92 -4.17
CA HIS A 87 22.20 -8.89 -3.07
C HIS A 87 22.32 -8.31 -1.65
N LEU A 88 22.26 -6.99 -1.50
CA LEU A 88 22.19 -6.33 -0.21
C LEU A 88 20.74 -6.35 0.28
N ARG A 89 20.36 -7.36 1.08
CA ARG A 89 19.00 -7.53 1.64
C ARG A 89 18.47 -6.33 2.44
N GLN A 90 19.34 -5.44 2.89
CA GLN A 90 18.96 -4.19 3.56
C GLN A 90 18.57 -3.07 2.58
N SER A 91 18.79 -3.30 1.29
CA SER A 91 18.59 -2.35 0.19
C SER A 91 17.58 -2.90 -0.81
N ALA A 92 16.38 -3.23 -0.31
CA ALA A 92 15.26 -3.60 -1.16
C ALA A 92 14.76 -2.39 -1.98
N VAL A 93 14.75 -2.52 -3.29
CA VAL A 93 14.38 -1.48 -4.27
C VAL A 93 13.08 -1.78 -4.99
N GLY A 94 12.49 -2.96 -4.77
CA GLY A 94 11.23 -3.34 -5.37
C GLY A 94 10.67 -4.67 -4.85
N MET A 95 9.70 -5.19 -5.58
CA MET A 95 9.09 -6.51 -5.33
C MET A 95 8.82 -7.27 -6.61
N TRP A 96 8.90 -8.60 -6.54
CA TRP A 96 8.45 -9.49 -7.61
C TRP A 96 6.92 -9.60 -7.59
N LEU A 97 6.28 -9.47 -8.76
CA LEU A 97 4.81 -9.40 -8.91
C LEU A 97 4.22 -10.69 -9.47
N ASP A 98 4.89 -11.28 -10.45
CA ASP A 98 4.51 -12.57 -11.01
C ASP A 98 5.74 -13.25 -11.62
N SER A 99 5.63 -14.54 -11.89
CA SER A 99 6.66 -15.28 -12.60
C SER A 99 6.06 -16.47 -13.33
N LYS A 100 6.71 -16.88 -14.42
CA LYS A 100 6.29 -18.02 -15.23
C LYS A 100 7.47 -18.66 -15.94
N LEU A 101 7.31 -19.93 -16.31
CA LEU A 101 8.28 -20.65 -17.11
C LEU A 101 7.93 -20.53 -18.59
N VAL A 102 8.90 -20.15 -19.43
CA VAL A 102 8.75 -20.04 -20.89
C VAL A 102 9.88 -20.85 -21.55
N GLY A 103 9.57 -22.09 -21.95
CA GLY A 103 10.60 -23.02 -22.41
C GLY A 103 11.52 -23.44 -21.26
N ASP A 104 12.79 -23.03 -21.33
CA ASP A 104 13.79 -23.24 -20.28
C ASP A 104 14.11 -21.95 -19.50
N ASP A 105 13.47 -20.84 -19.86
CA ASP A 105 13.66 -19.55 -19.20
C ASP A 105 12.63 -19.34 -18.08
N ILE A 106 13.11 -18.94 -16.91
CA ILE A 106 12.27 -18.39 -15.85
C ILE A 106 12.09 -16.90 -16.14
N VAL A 107 10.88 -16.49 -16.48
CA VAL A 107 10.52 -15.09 -16.74
C VAL A 107 9.84 -14.53 -15.52
N ALA A 108 10.36 -13.43 -14.98
CA ALA A 108 9.78 -12.73 -13.83
C ALA A 108 9.36 -11.31 -14.18
N TYR A 109 8.37 -10.82 -13.43
CA TYR A 109 7.82 -9.48 -13.55
C TYR A 109 8.05 -8.76 -12.22
N GLY A 110 8.80 -7.66 -12.26
CA GLY A 110 9.14 -6.88 -11.08
C GLY A 110 8.47 -5.51 -11.08
N GLY A 111 8.22 -4.97 -9.90
CA GLY A 111 7.88 -3.57 -9.67
C GLY A 111 9.00 -2.88 -8.91
N PHE A 112 9.57 -1.83 -9.49
CA PHE A 112 10.62 -1.00 -8.89
C PHE A 112 10.02 0.27 -8.27
N TRP A 113 10.41 0.63 -7.05
CA TRP A 113 9.91 1.80 -6.32
C TRP A 113 10.64 3.10 -6.73
N LYS A 114 10.40 3.57 -7.96
CA LYS A 114 11.11 4.73 -8.54
C LYS A 114 10.97 6.04 -7.75
N SER A 115 9.89 6.24 -7.01
CA SER A 115 9.76 7.46 -6.19
C SER A 115 10.64 7.43 -4.93
N ASN A 116 10.97 6.24 -4.43
CA ASN A 116 11.87 6.06 -3.29
C ASN A 116 13.34 6.04 -3.73
N PHE A 117 13.61 5.59 -4.96
CA PHE A 117 14.96 5.37 -5.50
C PHE A 117 15.11 6.03 -6.88
N PRO A 118 15.02 7.38 -6.98
CA PRO A 118 15.06 8.07 -8.26
C PRO A 118 16.43 7.98 -8.94
N GLU A 119 17.53 7.99 -8.18
CA GLU A 119 18.90 7.90 -8.72
C GLU A 119 19.16 6.50 -9.30
N GLU A 120 18.84 5.44 -8.54
CA GLU A 120 18.92 4.06 -9.05
C GLU A 120 17.99 3.85 -10.25
N TYR A 121 16.82 4.51 -10.28
CA TYR A 121 15.93 4.41 -11.43
C TYR A 121 16.55 4.97 -12.71
N GLU A 122 17.20 6.13 -12.64
CA GLU A 122 17.94 6.71 -13.77
C GLU A 122 19.10 5.80 -14.20
N GLU A 123 19.82 5.24 -13.22
CA GLU A 123 20.90 4.31 -13.50
C GLU A 123 20.41 3.01 -14.17
N ILE A 124 19.31 2.43 -13.69
CA ILE A 124 18.67 1.25 -14.31
C ILE A 124 18.31 1.55 -15.76
N LYS A 125 17.71 2.71 -16.04
CA LYS A 125 17.37 3.11 -17.42
C LYS A 125 18.61 3.17 -18.30
N ASN A 126 19.70 3.77 -17.81
CA ASN A 126 20.95 3.88 -18.56
C ASN A 126 21.56 2.50 -18.83
N ARG A 127 21.68 1.66 -17.79
CA ARG A 127 22.20 0.29 -17.92
C ARG A 127 21.34 -0.59 -18.81
N MET A 128 20.02 -0.40 -18.80
CA MET A 128 19.12 -1.12 -19.71
C MET A 128 19.35 -0.75 -21.18
N LYS A 129 19.52 0.54 -21.49
CA LYS A 129 19.84 0.97 -22.87
C LYS A 129 21.15 0.38 -23.36
N GLU A 130 22.11 0.19 -22.46
CA GLU A 130 23.39 -0.43 -22.74
C GLU A 130 23.36 -1.98 -22.77
N GLY A 131 22.22 -2.60 -22.45
CA GLY A 131 22.13 -4.07 -22.29
C GLY A 131 22.94 -4.62 -21.11
N LYS A 132 23.29 -3.77 -20.16
CA LYS A 132 24.11 -4.10 -18.98
C LYS A 132 23.30 -4.34 -17.71
N MET A 133 21.98 -4.15 -17.75
CA MET A 133 21.14 -4.38 -16.57
C MET A 133 20.90 -5.88 -16.36
N LYS A 134 21.61 -6.45 -15.39
CA LYS A 134 21.59 -7.90 -15.09
C LYS A 134 20.75 -8.21 -13.86
N ILE A 135 20.32 -9.46 -13.77
CA ILE A 135 19.50 -10.00 -12.68
C ILE A 135 20.22 -11.19 -12.06
N SER A 136 20.07 -11.35 -10.75
CA SER A 136 20.40 -12.58 -10.05
C SER A 136 19.24 -13.07 -9.21
N PHE A 137 19.19 -14.38 -8.98
CA PHE A 137 18.16 -15.03 -8.17
C PHE A 137 18.70 -15.40 -6.79
N GLU A 138 17.80 -15.46 -5.80
CA GLU A 138 18.08 -16.07 -4.51
C GLU A 138 17.06 -17.17 -4.25
N ALA A 139 17.56 -18.37 -3.91
CA ALA A 139 16.72 -19.52 -3.60
C ALA A 139 17.33 -20.37 -2.50
N TRP A 140 16.45 -20.99 -1.71
CA TRP A 140 16.78 -21.91 -0.63
C TRP A 140 16.37 -23.31 -1.10
N GLY A 141 17.07 -24.34 -0.62
CA GLY A 141 16.78 -25.72 -0.99
C GLY A 141 17.89 -26.68 -0.60
N ASP A 142 17.59 -27.96 -0.71
CA ASP A 142 18.54 -29.05 -0.45
C ASP A 142 19.46 -29.22 -1.66
N ARG A 143 20.76 -29.42 -1.40
CA ARG A 143 21.77 -29.58 -2.46
C ARG A 143 22.05 -31.06 -2.70
N GLU A 144 21.76 -31.51 -3.91
CA GLU A 144 22.12 -32.85 -4.38
C GLU A 144 23.33 -32.76 -5.33
N PHE A 145 24.52 -33.06 -4.81
CA PHE A 145 25.77 -32.91 -5.56
C PHE A 145 25.95 -33.99 -6.64
N ASN A 146 26.31 -33.54 -7.84
CA ASN A 146 26.66 -34.36 -8.98
C ASN A 146 28.16 -34.73 -8.95
N LYS A 147 28.56 -35.72 -9.76
CA LYS A 147 29.95 -36.20 -9.83
C LYS A 147 30.95 -35.16 -10.34
N ASP A 148 30.47 -34.15 -11.08
CA ASP A 148 31.29 -33.07 -11.65
C ASP A 148 31.45 -31.87 -10.70
N GLY A 149 30.90 -31.94 -9.49
CA GLY A 149 30.94 -30.87 -8.49
C GLY A 149 29.80 -29.85 -8.59
N SER A 150 28.97 -29.92 -9.64
CA SER A 150 27.71 -29.18 -9.67
C SER A 150 26.69 -29.77 -8.68
N TYR A 151 25.59 -29.08 -8.41
CA TYR A 151 24.52 -29.60 -7.57
C TYR A 151 23.13 -29.22 -8.10
N ASN A 152 22.19 -30.14 -7.98
CA ASN A 152 20.78 -29.87 -8.21
C ASN A 152 20.18 -29.29 -6.93
N LEU A 153 19.45 -28.18 -7.05
CA LEU A 153 18.69 -27.62 -5.94
C LEU A 153 17.31 -28.29 -5.87
N LYS A 154 17.01 -29.00 -4.78
CA LYS A 154 15.73 -29.66 -4.50
C LYS A 154 14.94 -28.89 -3.45
N ASN A 155 13.62 -29.10 -3.39
CA ASN A 155 12.75 -28.44 -2.39
C ASN A 155 12.91 -26.90 -2.43
N ILE A 156 12.88 -26.35 -3.64
CA ILE A 156 13.21 -24.95 -3.89
C ILE A 156 12.19 -24.03 -3.20
N GLU A 157 12.68 -23.00 -2.49
CA GLU A 157 11.92 -21.81 -2.11
C GLU A 157 12.65 -20.58 -2.63
N PHE A 158 12.03 -19.80 -3.51
CA PHE A 158 12.62 -18.54 -3.98
C PHE A 158 12.57 -17.49 -2.85
N ALA A 159 13.72 -16.90 -2.55
CA ALA A 159 13.88 -15.93 -1.48
C ALA A 159 13.81 -14.48 -1.97
N GLY A 160 13.83 -14.26 -3.28
CA GLY A 160 13.86 -12.94 -3.90
C GLY A 160 14.87 -12.91 -5.02
N GLY A 161 15.38 -11.74 -5.36
CA GLY A 161 16.43 -11.60 -6.36
C GLY A 161 17.01 -10.21 -6.32
N ALA A 162 18.04 -9.98 -7.11
CA ALA A 162 18.72 -8.69 -7.13
C ALA A 162 18.79 -8.09 -8.53
N LEU A 163 18.64 -6.76 -8.57
CA LEU A 163 19.09 -5.93 -9.67
C LEU A 163 20.58 -5.67 -9.45
N LEU A 164 21.41 -6.08 -10.41
CA LEU A 164 22.86 -6.00 -10.29
C LEU A 164 23.37 -4.73 -10.96
N PHE A 165 24.03 -3.88 -10.17
CA PHE A 165 24.68 -2.69 -10.65
C PHE A 165 26.20 -2.95 -10.73
N ASP A 166 26.78 -3.51 -9.67
CA ASP A 166 28.23 -3.66 -9.61
C ASP A 166 28.68 -5.12 -9.61
N THR A 167 27.73 -6.06 -9.55
CA THR A 167 27.99 -7.49 -9.44
C THR A 167 27.68 -8.25 -10.73
N GLU A 168 28.48 -9.28 -11.02
CA GLU A 168 28.24 -10.16 -12.17
C GLU A 168 27.17 -11.21 -11.83
N PRO A 169 26.21 -11.47 -12.74
CA PRO A 169 25.16 -12.46 -12.49
C PRO A 169 25.72 -13.88 -12.54
N ALA A 170 25.20 -14.76 -11.67
CA ALA A 170 25.51 -16.19 -11.74
C ALA A 170 25.06 -16.84 -13.06
N PHE A 171 24.03 -16.27 -13.69
CA PHE A 171 23.60 -16.60 -15.05
C PHE A 171 23.90 -15.40 -15.97
N PRO A 172 24.92 -15.45 -16.83
CA PRO A 172 25.31 -14.32 -17.71
C PRO A 172 24.18 -13.80 -18.62
N ASN A 173 23.23 -14.67 -18.96
CA ASN A 173 22.08 -14.37 -19.81
C ASN A 173 20.85 -13.87 -19.02
N ALA A 174 20.91 -13.76 -17.69
CA ALA A 174 19.83 -13.21 -16.88
C ALA A 174 19.85 -11.67 -16.95
N GLU A 175 18.84 -11.09 -17.59
CA GLU A 175 18.79 -9.66 -17.90
C GLU A 175 17.38 -9.10 -17.95
N VAL A 176 17.27 -7.78 -17.83
CA VAL A 176 16.00 -7.07 -17.95
C VAL A 176 15.64 -6.90 -19.43
N MET A 177 14.50 -7.45 -19.83
CA MET A 177 14.06 -7.47 -21.23
C MET A 177 13.30 -6.19 -21.61
N THR A 178 12.38 -5.73 -20.76
CA THR A 178 11.54 -4.55 -21.06
C THR A 178 11.12 -3.82 -19.81
N PHE A 179 10.91 -2.50 -19.93
CA PHE A 179 10.41 -1.63 -18.87
C PHE A 179 9.13 -0.92 -19.34
N SER A 180 8.06 -0.94 -18.55
CA SER A 180 6.87 -0.14 -18.85
C SER A 180 6.95 1.19 -18.12
N ASN A 181 7.14 2.29 -18.86
CA ASN A 181 6.89 3.61 -18.31
C ASN A 181 6.17 4.48 -19.35
N ARG A 182 5.13 5.19 -18.91
CA ARG A 182 4.34 6.08 -19.76
C ARG A 182 4.67 7.52 -19.38
N THR A 183 5.70 8.10 -19.97
CA THR A 183 5.95 9.55 -19.90
C THR A 183 5.10 10.27 -20.97
N LEU A 184 3.77 10.07 -20.96
CA LEU A 184 2.85 10.67 -21.96
C LEU A 184 1.86 11.69 -21.37
N GLU A 185 1.95 12.01 -20.08
CA GLU A 185 1.01 12.99 -19.49
C GLU A 185 1.22 14.43 -19.97
N PHE A 186 2.31 14.76 -20.67
CA PHE A 186 2.52 16.10 -21.25
C PHE A 186 2.15 16.25 -22.73
N ALA A 187 2.25 15.19 -23.54
CA ALA A 187 1.94 15.28 -24.98
C ALA A 187 0.44 15.49 -25.24
N LYS A 188 -0.43 14.87 -24.42
CA LYS A 188 -1.89 14.99 -24.56
C LYS A 188 -2.42 16.38 -24.16
N VAL A 189 -1.82 17.01 -23.15
CA VAL A 189 -2.16 18.38 -22.72
C VAL A 189 -1.79 19.41 -23.80
N ILE A 190 -0.71 19.17 -24.55
CA ILE A 190 -0.26 20.04 -25.66
C ILE A 190 -1.10 19.83 -26.93
N GLU A 191 -1.57 18.61 -27.21
CA GLU A 191 -2.51 18.35 -28.32
C GLU A 191 -3.90 18.97 -28.07
N ASP A 192 -4.41 18.86 -26.84
CA ASP A 192 -5.71 19.44 -26.48
C ASP A 192 -5.68 20.99 -26.48
N THR A 193 -4.53 21.63 -26.21
CA THR A 193 -4.38 23.09 -26.35
C THR A 193 -4.23 23.56 -27.80
N LYS A 194 -3.75 22.71 -28.72
CA LYS A 194 -3.68 23.03 -30.16
C LYS A 194 -5.05 22.93 -30.84
N LEU A 195 -5.95 22.07 -30.37
CA LEU A 195 -7.32 21.96 -30.89
C LEU A 195 -8.21 23.19 -30.61
N ILE A 196 -7.91 23.99 -29.58
CA ILE A 196 -8.67 25.22 -29.27
C ILE A 196 -8.22 26.43 -30.11
N LYS A 197 -7.01 26.39 -30.73
CA LYS A 197 -6.50 27.47 -31.59
C LYS A 197 -6.70 27.21 -33.10
N GLY A 198 -7.40 26.15 -33.46
CA GLY A 198 -7.54 25.66 -34.84
C GLY A 198 -8.88 25.92 -35.52
N CYS A 199 -9.69 26.91 -35.09
CA CYS A 199 -10.86 27.36 -35.87
C CYS A 199 -10.66 28.82 -36.24
N GLY A 200 -10.21 29.03 -37.49
CA GLY A 200 -9.98 30.34 -38.08
C GLY A 200 -11.26 31.06 -38.52
N ASP A 201 -11.14 32.39 -38.55
CA ASP A 201 -11.67 33.32 -39.54
C ASP A 201 -13.10 33.10 -40.08
N ILE A 202 -14.09 33.58 -39.34
CA ILE A 202 -15.32 34.14 -39.93
C ILE A 202 -15.64 35.47 -39.23
N ALA A 203 -15.66 36.55 -40.01
CA ALA A 203 -16.12 37.86 -39.58
C ALA A 203 -17.60 37.81 -39.15
N SER A 204 -17.90 38.29 -37.93
CA SER A 204 -19.27 38.47 -37.45
C SER A 204 -19.56 39.95 -37.20
N PRO A 205 -20.73 40.47 -37.64
CA PRO A 205 -21.19 41.81 -37.28
C PRO A 205 -21.58 41.87 -35.81
N ALA A 206 -21.42 43.06 -35.22
CA ALA A 206 -21.67 43.35 -33.82
C ALA A 206 -23.15 43.16 -33.45
N VAL A 207 -23.48 42.01 -32.87
CA VAL A 207 -24.70 41.83 -32.07
C VAL A 207 -24.35 42.20 -30.64
N SER A 208 -24.70 43.42 -30.26
CA SER A 208 -24.61 43.90 -28.89
C SER A 208 -25.70 43.22 -28.05
N LEU A 209 -25.33 42.12 -27.40
CA LEU A 209 -26.14 41.48 -26.35
C LEU A 209 -26.34 42.48 -25.20
N LYS A 210 -27.52 43.11 -25.13
CA LYS A 210 -27.91 43.93 -23.98
C LYS A 210 -28.26 42.99 -22.82
N LEU A 211 -27.53 43.14 -21.72
CA LEU A 211 -27.72 42.33 -20.53
C LEU A 211 -28.98 42.82 -19.79
N ILE A 212 -29.94 41.93 -19.55
CA ILE A 212 -31.14 42.24 -18.74
C ILE A 212 -30.70 42.40 -17.28
N LYS A 213 -31.07 43.53 -16.67
CA LYS A 213 -30.65 43.90 -15.32
C LYS A 213 -31.69 43.50 -14.28
N LYS A 214 -32.98 43.57 -14.62
CA LYS A 214 -34.08 43.26 -13.69
C LYS A 214 -35.34 42.92 -14.49
N ILE A 215 -36.14 41.98 -13.99
CA ILE A 215 -37.49 41.69 -14.49
C ILE A 215 -38.45 41.79 -13.31
N THR A 216 -39.61 42.40 -13.50
CA THR A 216 -40.71 42.42 -12.53
C THR A 216 -41.99 41.95 -13.22
N GLU A 217 -42.72 41.05 -12.55
CA GLU A 217 -43.94 40.44 -13.08
C GLU A 217 -45.05 40.58 -12.03
N GLU A 218 -46.21 41.08 -12.47
CA GLU A 218 -47.41 41.23 -11.64
C GLU A 218 -48.55 40.41 -12.24
N THR A 219 -49.18 39.57 -11.40
CA THR A 219 -50.33 38.75 -11.79
C THR A 219 -51.48 38.94 -10.82
N TYR A 220 -52.68 39.07 -11.34
CA TYR A 220 -53.91 39.14 -10.56
C TYR A 220 -54.95 38.17 -11.12
N SER A 221 -55.70 37.54 -10.23
CA SER A 221 -56.74 36.56 -10.57
C SER A 221 -58.07 36.89 -9.91
N THR A 222 -59.16 36.81 -10.65
CA THR A 222 -60.53 36.95 -10.13
C THR A 222 -61.31 35.65 -10.33
N VAL A 223 -62.09 35.27 -9.31
CA VAL A 223 -62.98 34.11 -9.33
C VAL A 223 -64.41 34.63 -9.29
N GLU A 224 -65.20 34.34 -10.32
CA GLU A 224 -66.63 34.66 -10.36
C GLU A 224 -67.44 33.38 -10.09
N ILE A 225 -68.45 33.45 -9.20
CA ILE A 225 -69.38 32.36 -8.88
C ILE A 225 -70.79 32.96 -8.97
N PRO A 226 -71.71 32.54 -9.90
CA PRO A 226 -72.74 31.52 -9.55
C PRO A 226 -73.51 30.81 -10.73
N ASN A 227 -74.29 29.73 -10.44
CA ASN A 227 -75.78 29.60 -10.64
C ASN A 227 -76.29 28.14 -10.38
N ASP A 228 -77.59 28.00 -10.12
CA ASP A 228 -78.39 26.87 -9.60
C ASP A 228 -78.38 25.54 -10.41
N LYS A 229 -77.50 25.39 -11.40
CA LYS A 229 -77.44 24.21 -12.30
C LYS A 229 -76.11 23.47 -12.32
N GLY A 230 -75.14 23.86 -11.49
CA GLY A 230 -73.85 23.16 -11.35
C GLY A 230 -72.71 24.08 -10.91
N TYR A 231 -71.54 23.48 -10.62
CA TYR A 231 -70.32 24.20 -10.25
C TYR A 231 -69.49 24.51 -11.51
N ASP A 232 -69.74 25.65 -12.16
CA ASP A 232 -68.81 26.21 -13.15
C ASP A 232 -67.84 27.15 -12.39
N VAL A 233 -66.54 26.89 -12.43
CA VAL A 233 -65.50 27.78 -11.88
C VAL A 233 -64.76 28.42 -13.05
N GLU A 234 -64.91 29.73 -13.22
CA GLU A 234 -64.21 30.49 -14.25
C GLU A 234 -63.01 31.21 -13.61
N PHE A 235 -61.81 30.89 -14.09
CA PHE A 235 -60.55 31.54 -13.68
C PHE A 235 -60.10 32.50 -14.77
N LYS A 236 -60.02 33.80 -14.44
CA LYS A 236 -59.41 34.82 -15.29
C LYS A 236 -58.07 35.24 -14.68
N ARG A 237 -56.98 35.17 -15.45
CA ARG A 237 -55.62 35.53 -15.03
C ARG A 237 -55.02 36.54 -16.00
N HIS A 238 -54.63 37.70 -15.47
CA HIS A 238 -53.92 38.76 -16.20
C HIS A 238 -52.48 38.84 -15.71
N THR A 239 -51.51 38.82 -16.63
CA THR A 239 -50.07 38.88 -16.31
C THR A 239 -49.41 40.04 -17.06
N LYS A 240 -48.69 40.88 -16.30
CA LYS A 240 -47.90 42.01 -16.80
C LYS A 240 -46.43 41.83 -16.45
N LYS A 241 -45.56 41.79 -17.47
CA LYS A 241 -44.10 41.62 -17.34
C LYS A 241 -43.36 42.87 -17.79
N ILE A 242 -42.46 43.37 -16.97
CA ILE A 242 -41.61 44.53 -17.25
C ILE A 242 -40.15 44.09 -17.17
N SER A 243 -39.38 44.32 -18.23
CA SER A 243 -37.94 44.03 -18.31
C SER A 243 -37.13 45.32 -18.37
N TYR A 244 -36.12 45.43 -17.51
CA TYR A 244 -35.20 46.56 -17.42
C TYR A 244 -33.82 46.14 -17.96
N PHE A 245 -33.29 46.88 -18.93
CA PHE A 245 -32.00 46.60 -19.55
C PHE A 245 -30.85 47.41 -18.92
N SER A 246 -29.62 46.94 -19.11
CA SER A 246 -28.41 47.58 -18.55
C SER A 246 -28.19 49.02 -19.02
N ASP A 247 -28.77 49.41 -20.16
CA ASP A 247 -28.71 50.76 -20.72
C ASP A 247 -29.81 51.70 -20.20
N GLY A 248 -30.66 51.22 -19.29
CA GLY A 248 -31.76 51.98 -18.72
C GLY A 248 -33.05 51.96 -19.55
N SER A 249 -33.11 51.20 -20.65
CA SER A 249 -34.36 50.99 -21.40
C SER A 249 -35.27 49.97 -20.71
N GLU A 250 -36.58 50.07 -20.96
CA GLU A 250 -37.61 49.21 -20.40
C GLU A 250 -38.50 48.62 -21.51
N SER A 251 -38.95 47.37 -21.35
CA SER A 251 -39.95 46.74 -22.22
C SER A 251 -41.07 46.13 -21.39
N VAL A 252 -42.33 46.36 -21.79
CA VAL A 252 -43.53 45.85 -21.10
C VAL A 252 -44.29 44.88 -22.00
N GLU A 253 -44.70 43.74 -21.46
CA GLU A 253 -45.47 42.71 -22.13
C GLU A 253 -46.67 42.33 -21.23
N GLU A 254 -47.90 42.38 -21.76
CA GLU A 254 -49.14 42.08 -21.04
C GLU A 254 -49.90 40.93 -21.73
N SER A 255 -50.49 40.02 -20.96
CA SER A 255 -51.27 38.89 -21.48
C SER A 255 -52.43 38.50 -20.56
N ASP A 256 -53.55 38.09 -21.17
CA ASP A 256 -54.76 37.60 -20.50
C ASP A 256 -55.01 36.13 -20.83
N SER A 257 -55.42 35.34 -19.83
CA SER A 257 -55.85 33.95 -20.02
C SER A 257 -57.11 33.65 -19.21
N ILE A 258 -58.05 32.91 -19.82
CA ILE A 258 -59.31 32.48 -19.20
C ILE A 258 -59.39 30.96 -19.31
N SER A 259 -59.61 30.28 -18.18
CA SER A 259 -59.85 28.83 -18.11
C SER A 259 -61.20 28.53 -17.47
N THR A 260 -61.95 27.60 -18.05
CA THR A 260 -63.20 27.07 -17.49
C THR A 260 -63.12 25.54 -17.45
N ASP A 261 -63.02 24.97 -16.25
CA ASP A 261 -63.01 23.52 -16.06
C ASP A 261 -64.40 23.04 -15.64
N ARG A 262 -64.91 22.03 -16.38
CA ARG A 262 -66.17 21.34 -16.08
C ARG A 262 -65.90 19.89 -15.72
N TYR A 263 -66.31 19.48 -14.52
CA TYR A 263 -66.24 18.09 -14.08
C TYR A 263 -67.60 17.42 -14.21
N THR A 264 -67.64 16.28 -14.90
CA THR A 264 -68.82 15.41 -15.01
C THR A 264 -68.93 14.50 -13.79
N SER A 265 -70.15 13.99 -13.51
CA SER A 265 -70.39 13.07 -12.38
C SER A 265 -69.53 11.80 -12.44
N ALA A 266 -69.20 11.30 -13.64
CA ALA A 266 -68.31 10.16 -13.82
C ALA A 266 -66.86 10.45 -13.40
N GLN A 267 -66.37 11.66 -13.68
CA GLN A 267 -65.02 12.09 -13.26
C GLN A 267 -64.93 12.26 -11.75
N ILE A 268 -66.03 12.62 -11.08
CA ILE A 268 -66.10 12.69 -9.62
C ILE A 268 -66.07 11.28 -9.02
N GLU A 269 -66.74 10.31 -9.66
CA GLU A 269 -66.75 8.91 -9.24
C GLU A 269 -65.37 8.24 -9.40
N ASP A 270 -64.63 8.57 -10.46
CA ASP A 270 -63.23 8.15 -10.65
C ASP A 270 -62.30 8.72 -9.57
N ILE A 271 -62.49 9.99 -9.17
CA ILE A 271 -61.72 10.63 -8.09
C ILE A 271 -61.99 9.95 -6.74
N ILE A 272 -63.25 9.57 -6.47
CA ILE A 272 -63.62 8.86 -5.23
C ILE A 272 -62.99 7.46 -5.18
N ASN A 273 -62.96 6.73 -6.30
CA ASN A 273 -62.32 5.42 -6.36
C ASN A 273 -60.79 5.52 -6.19
N GLU A 274 -60.16 6.56 -6.74
CA GLU A 274 -58.73 6.84 -6.57
C GLU A 274 -58.39 7.12 -5.08
N GLU A 275 -59.23 7.87 -4.36
CA GLU A 275 -59.03 8.10 -2.92
C GLU A 275 -59.24 6.85 -2.05
N ILE A 276 -60.14 5.94 -2.43
CA ILE A 276 -60.34 4.66 -1.72
C ILE A 276 -59.08 3.79 -1.82
N ASP A 277 -58.45 3.72 -2.98
CA ASP A 277 -57.20 2.96 -3.18
C ASP A 277 -56.01 3.57 -2.42
N VAL A 278 -55.94 4.90 -2.32
CA VAL A 278 -54.96 5.61 -1.48
C VAL A 278 -55.19 5.30 0.01
N PHE A 279 -56.44 5.25 0.46
CA PHE A 279 -56.78 4.89 1.84
C PHE A 279 -56.33 3.46 2.19
N PHE A 280 -56.56 2.47 1.31
CA PHE A 280 -56.08 1.10 1.53
C PHE A 280 -54.54 0.99 1.51
N SER A 281 -53.87 1.78 0.69
CA SER A 281 -52.40 1.82 0.64
C SER A 281 -51.82 2.41 1.94
N SER A 282 -52.46 3.44 2.50
CA SER A 282 -52.06 4.06 3.78
C SER A 282 -52.16 3.13 5.00
N ILE A 283 -53.11 2.17 4.98
CA ILE A 283 -53.25 1.14 6.02
C ILE A 283 -52.10 0.12 5.95
N ILE A 284 -51.54 -0.11 4.76
CA ILE A 284 -50.43 -1.05 4.53
C ILE A 284 -49.08 -0.41 4.87
N GLU A 285 -48.92 0.90 4.68
CA GLU A 285 -47.66 1.61 4.90
C GLU A 285 -47.51 2.20 6.31
N GLY A 286 -48.58 2.25 7.11
CA GLY A 286 -48.61 2.90 8.42
C GLY A 286 -48.18 2.06 9.64
N GLU A 287 -47.99 0.74 9.51
CA GLU A 287 -47.39 -0.08 10.56
C GLU A 287 -45.93 -0.38 10.17
N ASP A 288 -44.97 0.05 11.01
CA ASP A 288 -43.60 -0.45 10.96
C ASP A 288 -43.66 -1.97 10.79
N LEU A 289 -43.01 -2.48 9.72
CA LEU A 289 -42.92 -3.89 9.31
C LEU A 289 -42.20 -4.75 10.37
N VAL A 290 -42.74 -4.79 11.58
CA VAL A 290 -42.49 -5.78 12.60
C VAL A 290 -43.26 -7.01 12.15
N ASP A 291 -42.53 -7.89 11.47
CA ASP A 291 -42.91 -9.26 11.16
C ASP A 291 -44.03 -9.40 10.11
N GLU A 292 -43.66 -9.58 8.83
CA GLU A 292 -44.59 -9.99 7.74
C GLU A 292 -45.37 -11.29 8.07
N THR A 293 -44.95 -12.05 9.08
CA THR A 293 -45.71 -13.15 9.70
C THR A 293 -46.99 -12.67 10.37
N MET A 294 -46.94 -11.57 11.13
CA MET A 294 -48.11 -10.99 11.79
C MET A 294 -49.13 -10.46 10.79
N SER A 295 -48.70 -9.99 9.61
CA SER A 295 -49.64 -9.48 8.59
C SER A 295 -50.38 -10.60 7.86
N ILE A 296 -49.71 -11.72 7.51
CA ILE A 296 -50.37 -12.86 6.87
C ILE A 296 -51.35 -13.54 7.84
N GLU A 297 -50.94 -13.77 9.10
CA GLU A 297 -51.82 -14.38 10.11
C GLU A 297 -53.03 -13.48 10.43
N LYS A 298 -52.83 -12.14 10.56
CA LYS A 298 -53.94 -11.19 10.70
C LYS A 298 -54.86 -11.21 9.49
N MET A 299 -54.32 -11.26 8.27
CA MET A 299 -55.12 -11.34 7.04
C MET A 299 -55.91 -12.64 6.94
N GLU A 300 -55.35 -13.77 7.37
CA GLU A 300 -56.05 -15.05 7.44
C GLU A 300 -57.19 -15.03 8.46
N VAL A 301 -56.97 -14.41 9.62
CA VAL A 301 -58.03 -14.20 10.63
C VAL A 301 -59.13 -13.30 10.07
N LEU A 302 -58.78 -12.16 9.47
CA LEU A 302 -59.74 -11.24 8.88
C LEU A 302 -60.56 -11.91 7.77
N MET A 303 -59.90 -12.68 6.90
CA MET A 303 -60.55 -13.43 5.83
C MET A 303 -61.58 -14.44 6.35
N ASN A 304 -61.31 -15.06 7.51
CA ASN A 304 -62.24 -16.00 8.12
C ASN A 304 -63.49 -15.31 8.69
N ASP A 305 -63.35 -14.06 9.12
CA ASP A 305 -64.44 -13.25 9.69
C ASP A 305 -65.28 -12.51 8.61
N MET A 306 -64.82 -12.48 7.35
CA MET A 306 -65.55 -11.83 6.25
C MET A 306 -66.75 -12.66 5.76
N SER A 307 -67.91 -12.00 5.65
CA SER A 307 -69.16 -12.59 5.15
C SER A 307 -69.35 -12.50 3.63
N ASP A 308 -68.61 -11.62 2.94
CA ASP A 308 -68.65 -11.47 1.48
C ASP A 308 -67.67 -12.45 0.80
N GLU A 309 -68.21 -13.44 0.10
CA GLU A 309 -67.45 -14.48 -0.62
C GLU A 309 -66.56 -13.92 -1.73
N VAL A 310 -66.94 -12.83 -2.39
CA VAL A 310 -66.12 -12.23 -3.46
C VAL A 310 -64.90 -11.56 -2.85
N ALA A 311 -65.09 -10.82 -1.76
CA ALA A 311 -64.02 -10.17 -1.04
C ALA A 311 -63.08 -11.20 -0.39
N LYS A 312 -63.65 -12.28 0.19
CA LYS A 312 -62.90 -13.40 0.75
C LYS A 312 -62.02 -14.11 -0.28
N LYS A 313 -62.56 -14.38 -1.48
CA LYS A 313 -61.79 -14.99 -2.58
C LYS A 313 -60.65 -14.09 -3.06
N LYS A 314 -60.87 -12.77 -3.17
CA LYS A 314 -59.80 -11.81 -3.50
C LYS A 314 -58.71 -11.79 -2.42
N MET A 315 -59.10 -11.83 -1.14
CA MET A 315 -58.16 -11.85 -0.02
C MET A 315 -57.33 -13.15 0.01
N MET A 316 -57.95 -14.30 -0.29
CA MET A 316 -57.26 -15.60 -0.37
C MET A 316 -56.16 -15.61 -1.44
N VAL A 317 -56.45 -15.08 -2.64
CA VAL A 317 -55.46 -14.96 -3.71
C VAL A 317 -54.27 -14.09 -3.25
N LYS A 318 -54.54 -12.97 -2.59
CA LYS A 318 -53.51 -12.06 -2.08
C LYS A 318 -52.67 -12.70 -0.97
N ILE A 319 -53.27 -13.50 -0.09
CA ILE A 319 -52.57 -14.28 0.94
C ILE A 319 -51.64 -15.31 0.29
N ASP A 320 -52.11 -16.04 -0.72
CA ASP A 320 -51.29 -17.05 -1.44
C ASP A 320 -50.11 -16.41 -2.18
N GLU A 321 -50.32 -15.23 -2.78
CA GLU A 321 -49.24 -14.44 -3.38
C GLU A 321 -48.21 -13.98 -2.35
N LEU A 322 -48.65 -13.50 -1.18
CA LEU A 322 -47.77 -13.10 -0.08
C LEU A 322 -46.99 -14.29 0.49
N LYS A 323 -47.61 -15.46 0.64
CA LYS A 323 -46.93 -16.69 1.05
C LYS A 323 -45.86 -17.12 0.04
N LYS A 324 -46.16 -17.06 -1.26
CA LYS A 324 -45.17 -17.33 -2.32
C LYS A 324 -44.01 -16.35 -2.28
N LYS A 325 -44.28 -15.05 -2.11
CA LYS A 325 -43.24 -14.01 -1.94
C LYS A 325 -42.38 -14.28 -0.71
N LYS A 326 -42.99 -14.63 0.43
CA LYS A 326 -42.28 -14.97 1.67
C LYS A 326 -41.36 -16.18 1.52
N GLU A 327 -41.83 -17.23 0.86
CA GLU A 327 -41.05 -18.44 0.58
C GLU A 327 -39.84 -18.12 -0.32
N GLN A 328 -40.05 -17.24 -1.32
CA GLN A 328 -38.98 -16.71 -2.18
C GLN A 328 -38.03 -15.79 -1.41
N CYS A 329 -38.47 -15.10 -0.36
CA CYS A 329 -37.68 -14.18 0.48
C CYS A 329 -36.74 -14.84 1.50
N LYS A 330 -36.65 -16.18 1.54
CA LYS A 330 -35.77 -16.88 2.49
C LYS A 330 -34.31 -16.44 2.32
N LYS A 331 -33.70 -16.00 3.42
CA LYS A 331 -32.28 -15.64 3.46
C LYS A 331 -31.47 -16.91 3.22
N LEU A 332 -30.46 -16.83 2.34
CA LEU A 332 -29.42 -17.85 2.28
C LEU A 332 -28.84 -18.05 3.68
N ASP A 333 -28.61 -19.30 4.04
CA ASP A 333 -27.97 -19.62 5.30
C ASP A 333 -26.50 -19.15 5.31
N TYR A 334 -25.87 -19.18 6.49
CA TYR A 334 -24.50 -18.71 6.62
C TYR A 334 -23.50 -19.55 5.80
N LYS A 335 -23.69 -20.87 5.70
CA LYS A 335 -22.81 -21.78 4.96
C LYS A 335 -22.92 -21.55 3.46
N GLU A 336 -24.14 -21.41 2.96
CA GLU A 336 -24.43 -21.06 1.58
C GLU A 336 -23.78 -19.73 1.23
N ARG A 337 -23.91 -18.70 2.07
CA ARG A 337 -23.27 -17.39 1.83
C ARG A 337 -21.74 -17.46 1.80
N GLN A 338 -21.12 -18.35 2.56
CA GLN A 338 -19.66 -18.53 2.53
C GLN A 338 -19.17 -19.22 1.25
N SER A 339 -19.99 -20.05 0.63
CA SER A 339 -19.65 -20.73 -0.64
C SER A 339 -19.71 -19.82 -1.87
N LEU A 340 -20.30 -18.63 -1.76
CA LEU A 340 -20.47 -17.69 -2.87
C LEU A 340 -19.23 -16.82 -3.08
N SER A 341 -18.96 -16.50 -4.35
CA SER A 341 -17.88 -15.60 -4.73
C SER A 341 -18.24 -14.15 -4.40
N ASP A 342 -17.24 -13.26 -4.32
CA ASP A 342 -17.48 -11.84 -4.07
C ASP A 342 -18.32 -11.17 -5.20
N ASN A 343 -18.30 -11.73 -6.42
CA ASN A 343 -19.11 -11.25 -7.55
C ASN A 343 -20.60 -11.59 -7.41
N ASP A 344 -20.93 -12.56 -6.56
CA ASP A 344 -22.31 -12.99 -6.29
C ASP A 344 -22.98 -12.14 -5.20
N PHE A 345 -22.35 -11.03 -4.78
CA PHE A 345 -22.92 -10.06 -3.86
C PHE A 345 -22.96 -8.67 -4.48
N ALA A 346 -24.06 -7.95 -4.25
CA ALA A 346 -24.14 -6.55 -4.66
C ALA A 346 -23.13 -5.70 -3.87
N ILE A 347 -22.89 -6.02 -2.60
CA ILE A 347 -21.96 -5.27 -1.74
C ILE A 347 -20.86 -6.18 -1.21
N VAL A 348 -19.62 -5.75 -1.40
CA VAL A 348 -18.43 -6.33 -0.79
C VAL A 348 -17.59 -5.17 -0.26
N ALA A 349 -17.53 -5.04 1.06
CA ALA A 349 -16.79 -3.97 1.72
C ALA A 349 -15.80 -4.54 2.75
N ASN A 350 -14.57 -4.06 2.77
CA ASN A 350 -13.61 -4.40 3.82
C ASN A 350 -13.76 -3.37 4.94
N VAL A 351 -14.09 -3.83 6.14
CA VAL A 351 -14.22 -2.98 7.33
C VAL A 351 -13.35 -3.52 8.46
N GLU A 352 -12.92 -2.65 9.35
CA GLU A 352 -12.21 -3.06 10.55
C GLU A 352 -13.19 -3.64 11.57
N ASN A 353 -12.85 -4.80 12.15
CA ASN A 353 -13.63 -5.35 13.24
C ASN A 353 -13.32 -4.58 14.53
N LYS A 354 -14.29 -3.80 15.02
CA LYS A 354 -14.17 -2.96 16.23
C LYS A 354 -13.65 -3.68 17.48
N LYS A 355 -13.87 -4.99 17.61
CA LYS A 355 -13.37 -5.77 18.78
C LYS A 355 -11.93 -6.22 18.62
N THR A 356 -11.49 -6.50 17.40
CA THR A 356 -10.22 -7.19 17.15
C THR A 356 -9.18 -6.33 16.40
N GLY A 357 -9.57 -5.18 15.85
CA GLY A 357 -8.74 -4.35 14.96
C GLY A 357 -8.40 -4.98 13.60
N LYS A 358 -8.71 -6.27 13.40
CA LYS A 358 -8.44 -6.98 12.15
C LYS A 358 -9.43 -6.59 11.05
N PRO A 359 -8.98 -6.46 9.79
CA PRO A 359 -9.87 -6.26 8.66
C PRO A 359 -10.78 -7.49 8.48
N ARG A 360 -12.06 -7.25 8.19
CA ARG A 360 -13.05 -8.26 7.83
C ARG A 360 -13.84 -7.83 6.62
N LYS A 361 -14.24 -8.79 5.79
CA LYS A 361 -15.05 -8.56 4.59
C LYS A 361 -16.53 -8.71 4.93
N ILE A 362 -17.32 -7.67 4.70
CA ILE A 362 -18.79 -7.69 4.77
C ILE A 362 -19.32 -7.97 3.36
N ARG A 363 -20.20 -8.96 3.25
CA ARG A 363 -20.90 -9.32 2.02
C ARG A 363 -22.39 -9.16 2.22
N MET A 364 -23.06 -8.31 1.44
CA MET A 364 -24.52 -8.08 1.56
C MET A 364 -25.20 -8.25 0.19
N PHE A 365 -26.48 -8.62 0.24
CA PHE A 365 -27.34 -8.83 -0.93
C PHE A 365 -26.77 -9.84 -1.93
N PRO A 366 -26.95 -11.15 -1.68
CA PRO A 366 -26.66 -12.16 -2.69
C PRO A 366 -27.42 -11.85 -3.98
N ILE A 367 -26.78 -12.03 -5.13
CA ILE A 367 -27.34 -11.80 -6.47
C ILE A 367 -27.01 -12.95 -7.43
N LYS A 368 -26.82 -14.17 -6.90
CA LYS A 368 -26.40 -15.34 -7.68
C LYS A 368 -27.48 -15.89 -8.62
N ASP A 369 -28.74 -15.76 -8.21
CA ASP A 369 -29.90 -16.36 -8.89
C ASP A 369 -31.10 -15.40 -8.85
N PRO A 370 -32.16 -15.66 -9.65
CA PRO A 370 -33.29 -14.75 -9.76
C PRO A 370 -34.01 -14.44 -8.44
N VAL A 371 -34.11 -15.44 -7.56
CA VAL A 371 -34.77 -15.31 -6.26
C VAL A 371 -33.98 -14.35 -5.37
N ASN A 372 -32.66 -14.52 -5.34
CA ASN A 372 -31.77 -13.65 -4.57
C ASN A 372 -31.74 -12.20 -5.10
N ILE A 373 -31.84 -11.99 -6.41
CA ILE A 373 -31.94 -10.66 -7.02
C ILE A 373 -33.22 -9.94 -6.60
N ALA A 374 -34.37 -10.60 -6.69
CA ALA A 374 -35.65 -10.03 -6.25
C ALA A 374 -35.60 -9.65 -4.75
N ASN A 375 -35.07 -10.56 -3.92
CA ASN A 375 -34.89 -10.32 -2.49
C ASN A 375 -33.94 -9.17 -2.18
N ALA A 376 -32.88 -9.02 -2.97
CA ALA A 376 -31.92 -7.94 -2.82
C ALA A 376 -32.59 -6.57 -3.05
N LEU A 377 -33.45 -6.45 -4.07
CA LEU A 377 -34.17 -5.21 -4.37
C LEU A 377 -35.17 -4.85 -3.28
N VAL A 378 -35.97 -5.82 -2.82
CA VAL A 378 -36.95 -5.62 -1.74
C VAL A 378 -36.30 -5.14 -0.44
N ARG A 379 -35.11 -5.67 -0.12
CA ARG A 379 -34.40 -5.32 1.12
C ARG A 379 -33.47 -4.12 1.00
N LEU A 380 -33.25 -3.60 -0.20
CA LEU A 380 -32.31 -2.50 -0.41
C LEU A 380 -32.68 -1.22 0.36
N PRO A 381 -33.96 -0.78 0.40
CA PRO A 381 -34.36 0.41 1.17
C PRO A 381 -34.09 0.30 2.67
N GLN A 382 -34.18 -0.92 3.22
CA GLN A 382 -33.95 -1.18 4.64
C GLN A 382 -32.47 -1.03 5.04
N ALA A 383 -31.55 -0.96 4.08
CA ALA A 383 -30.11 -0.89 4.35
C ALA A 383 -29.52 0.52 4.26
N ILE A 384 -30.30 1.58 4.01
CA ILE A 384 -29.80 2.95 3.76
C ILE A 384 -28.76 3.41 4.80
N GLU A 385 -29.03 3.25 6.10
CA GLU A 385 -28.07 3.65 7.13
C GLU A 385 -26.77 2.84 7.11
N THR A 386 -26.87 1.55 6.80
CA THR A 386 -25.70 0.66 6.71
C THR A 386 -24.85 1.05 5.51
N LEU A 387 -25.48 1.36 4.37
CA LEU A 387 -24.80 1.85 3.17
C LEU A 387 -24.09 3.18 3.42
N LYS A 388 -24.74 4.12 4.12
CA LYS A 388 -24.15 5.40 4.52
C LYS A 388 -22.92 5.22 5.41
N LYS A 389 -22.94 4.26 6.34
CA LYS A 389 -21.80 3.92 7.22
C LYS A 389 -20.63 3.27 6.44
N LEU A 390 -20.91 2.65 5.29
CA LEU A 390 -19.91 2.02 4.42
C LEU A 390 -19.42 2.95 3.30
N ASP A 391 -19.95 4.17 3.21
CA ASP A 391 -19.71 5.12 2.12
C ASP A 391 -20.04 4.55 0.72
N ILE A 392 -21.18 3.85 0.62
CA ILE A 392 -21.68 3.27 -0.62
C ILE A 392 -23.04 3.88 -0.96
N SER A 393 -23.22 4.39 -2.18
CA SER A 393 -24.51 4.91 -2.65
C SER A 393 -25.52 3.77 -2.89
N ILE A 394 -26.77 3.96 -2.45
CA ILE A 394 -27.89 3.04 -2.70
C ILE A 394 -28.11 2.80 -4.20
N ASP A 395 -27.95 3.83 -5.03
CA ASP A 395 -28.12 3.74 -6.48
C ASP A 395 -27.06 2.85 -7.12
N THR A 396 -25.83 2.91 -6.60
CA THR A 396 -24.74 2.05 -7.06
C THR A 396 -25.07 0.58 -6.80
N VAL A 397 -25.65 0.28 -5.63
CA VAL A 397 -26.08 -1.07 -5.28
C VAL A 397 -27.28 -1.50 -6.13
N LYS A 398 -28.31 -0.65 -6.26
CA LYS A 398 -29.50 -0.89 -7.10
C LYS A 398 -29.10 -1.22 -8.54
N ASN A 399 -28.23 -0.41 -9.13
CA ASN A 399 -27.74 -0.60 -10.50
C ASN A 399 -26.97 -1.91 -10.67
N LYS A 400 -26.18 -2.32 -9.66
CA LYS A 400 -25.47 -3.60 -9.72
C LYS A 400 -26.43 -4.80 -9.65
N ILE A 401 -27.48 -4.71 -8.83
CA ILE A 401 -28.53 -5.76 -8.77
C ILE A 401 -29.28 -5.84 -10.10
N LEU A 402 -29.74 -4.70 -10.65
CA LEU A 402 -30.45 -4.65 -11.93
C LEU A 402 -29.57 -5.10 -13.11
N LYS A 403 -28.26 -4.80 -13.09
CA LYS A 403 -27.32 -5.33 -14.08
C LYS A 403 -27.31 -6.86 -14.05
N LYS A 404 -27.27 -7.45 -12.86
CA LYS A 404 -27.29 -8.90 -12.71
C LYS A 404 -28.63 -9.52 -13.14
N ALA A 405 -29.73 -8.81 -12.91
CA ALA A 405 -31.06 -9.20 -13.39
C ALA A 405 -31.11 -9.28 -14.93
N ARG A 406 -30.45 -8.34 -15.63
CA ARG A 406 -30.30 -8.39 -17.10
C ARG A 406 -29.46 -9.58 -17.54
N GLU A 407 -28.35 -9.87 -16.86
CA GLU A 407 -27.50 -11.03 -17.17
C GLU A 407 -28.25 -12.37 -17.04
N LEU A 408 -29.25 -12.44 -16.15
CA LEU A 408 -30.11 -13.60 -15.96
C LEU A 408 -31.44 -13.56 -16.75
N ASN A 409 -31.61 -12.58 -17.66
CA ASN A 409 -32.81 -12.40 -18.49
C ASN A 409 -34.13 -12.31 -17.68
N MET A 410 -34.12 -11.62 -16.54
CA MET A 410 -35.31 -11.40 -15.71
C MET A 410 -36.20 -10.27 -16.26
N THR A 411 -36.84 -10.48 -17.41
CA THR A 411 -37.61 -9.45 -18.12
C THR A 411 -38.74 -8.85 -17.30
N ASP A 412 -39.45 -9.66 -16.52
CA ASP A 412 -40.63 -9.21 -15.76
C ASP A 412 -40.24 -8.27 -14.61
N LEU A 413 -39.15 -8.58 -13.91
CA LEU A 413 -38.59 -7.73 -12.85
C LEU A 413 -38.05 -6.41 -13.40
N LEU A 414 -37.44 -6.46 -14.59
CA LEU A 414 -36.94 -5.25 -15.24
C LEU A 414 -38.09 -4.34 -15.67
N LYS A 415 -39.16 -4.92 -16.25
CA LYS A 415 -40.38 -4.18 -16.61
C LYS A 415 -41.05 -3.57 -15.39
N SER A 416 -41.21 -4.32 -14.29
CA SER A 416 -41.88 -3.77 -13.10
C SER A 416 -41.14 -2.56 -12.52
N HIS A 417 -39.80 -2.57 -12.54
CA HIS A 417 -39.02 -1.41 -12.08
C HIS A 417 -38.96 -0.26 -13.09
N GLU A 418 -39.09 -0.54 -14.38
CA GLU A 418 -39.24 0.48 -15.41
C GLU A 418 -40.62 1.15 -15.33
N GLU A 419 -41.68 0.36 -15.13
CA GLU A 419 -43.04 0.83 -14.87
C GLU A 419 -43.11 1.65 -13.60
N GLU A 420 -42.53 1.20 -12.48
CA GLU A 420 -42.46 1.96 -11.23
C GLU A 420 -41.75 3.32 -11.42
N ALA A 421 -40.64 3.35 -12.17
CA ALA A 421 -39.94 4.58 -12.49
C ALA A 421 -40.80 5.52 -13.37
N ASN A 422 -41.54 4.96 -14.33
CA ASN A 422 -42.47 5.71 -15.17
C ASN A 422 -43.67 6.21 -14.37
N THR A 423 -44.24 5.43 -13.45
CA THR A 423 -45.34 5.84 -12.58
C THR A 423 -44.92 6.99 -11.67
N LEU A 424 -43.73 6.93 -11.08
CA LEU A 424 -43.19 8.02 -10.26
C LEU A 424 -42.99 9.30 -11.09
N MET A 425 -42.56 9.14 -12.34
CA MET A 425 -42.43 10.25 -13.29
C MET A 425 -43.81 10.80 -13.70
N ASP A 426 -44.80 9.93 -13.91
CA ASP A 426 -46.17 10.31 -14.25
C ASP A 426 -46.89 10.96 -13.07
N GLU A 427 -46.65 10.52 -11.83
CA GLU A 427 -47.14 11.17 -10.61
C GLU A 427 -46.52 12.55 -10.42
N LEU A 428 -45.20 12.68 -10.66
CA LEU A 428 -44.53 13.97 -10.74
C LEU A 428 -45.20 14.83 -11.81
N LEU A 429 -45.34 14.32 -13.02
CA LEU A 429 -45.99 15.03 -14.13
C LEU A 429 -47.44 15.41 -13.82
N LYS A 430 -48.23 14.56 -13.17
CA LYS A 430 -49.63 14.80 -12.76
C LYS A 430 -49.71 15.84 -11.64
N LYS A 431 -48.75 15.82 -10.72
CA LYS A 431 -48.58 16.85 -9.68
C LYS A 431 -48.22 18.19 -10.31
N TYR A 432 -47.37 18.20 -11.33
CA TYR A 432 -46.98 19.41 -12.07
C TYR A 432 -48.03 19.87 -13.08
N SER A 433 -48.86 18.99 -13.63
CA SER A 433 -49.89 19.35 -14.62
C SER A 433 -51.09 20.07 -14.00
N LYS A 434 -51.33 19.87 -12.70
CA LYS A 434 -52.40 20.56 -11.95
C LYS A 434 -51.93 21.86 -11.29
N ALA A 435 -50.63 22.04 -11.14
CA ALA A 435 -50.07 23.28 -10.60
C ALA A 435 -50.22 24.39 -11.65
N SER A 436 -50.68 25.56 -11.23
CA SER A 436 -50.58 26.74 -12.08
C SER A 436 -49.10 26.99 -12.42
N ILE A 437 -48.82 27.59 -13.58
CA ILE A 437 -47.46 27.99 -13.97
C ILE A 437 -46.77 28.79 -12.84
N GLU A 438 -47.54 29.56 -12.07
CA GLU A 438 -47.09 30.33 -10.91
C GLU A 438 -46.63 29.47 -9.72
N GLU A 439 -47.34 28.38 -9.43
CA GLU A 439 -46.97 27.44 -8.37
C GLU A 439 -45.75 26.61 -8.76
N MET A 440 -45.65 26.21 -10.02
CA MET A 440 -44.45 25.56 -10.56
C MET A 440 -43.23 26.47 -10.46
N ALA A 441 -43.36 27.75 -10.85
CA ALA A 441 -42.27 28.72 -10.74
C ALA A 441 -41.82 28.89 -9.27
N LYS A 442 -42.76 29.06 -8.34
CA LYS A 442 -42.46 29.16 -6.90
C LYS A 442 -41.76 27.91 -6.35
N PHE A 443 -42.20 26.72 -6.77
CA PHE A 443 -41.57 25.47 -6.34
C PHE A 443 -40.14 25.34 -6.88
N LEU A 444 -39.94 25.62 -8.17
CA LEU A 444 -38.61 25.61 -8.80
C LEU A 444 -37.68 26.64 -8.16
N ASP A 445 -38.18 27.82 -7.79
CA ASP A 445 -37.40 28.82 -7.05
C ASP A 445 -36.96 28.29 -5.68
N VAL A 446 -37.84 27.62 -4.94
CA VAL A 446 -37.51 27.00 -3.65
C VAL A 446 -36.47 25.87 -3.80
N GLU A 447 -36.64 24.99 -4.80
CA GLU A 447 -35.64 23.96 -5.09
C GLU A 447 -34.31 24.55 -5.54
N LEU A 448 -34.32 25.60 -6.37
CA LEU A 448 -33.12 26.30 -6.79
C LEU A 448 -32.39 26.93 -5.60
N GLU A 449 -33.10 27.59 -4.69
CA GLU A 449 -32.49 28.14 -3.47
C GLU A 449 -31.95 27.04 -2.55
N THR A 450 -32.63 25.89 -2.46
CA THR A 450 -32.16 24.72 -1.71
C THR A 450 -30.87 24.14 -2.33
N ILE A 451 -30.83 24.01 -3.66
CA ILE A 451 -29.65 23.54 -4.38
C ILE A 451 -28.49 24.53 -4.23
N LYS A 452 -28.73 25.84 -4.36
CA LYS A 452 -27.72 26.88 -4.14
C LYS A 452 -27.15 26.81 -2.72
N ALA A 453 -28.00 26.68 -1.71
CA ALA A 453 -27.57 26.52 -0.32
C ALA A 453 -26.70 25.27 -0.15
N SER A 454 -27.11 24.13 -0.74
CA SER A 454 -26.32 22.89 -0.71
C SER A 454 -24.96 23.03 -1.39
N ILE A 455 -24.89 23.74 -2.53
CA ILE A 455 -23.65 24.04 -3.24
C ILE A 455 -22.72 24.88 -2.36
N VAL A 456 -23.24 25.95 -1.74
CA VAL A 456 -22.45 26.82 -0.84
C VAL A 456 -21.87 26.02 0.34
N THR A 457 -22.64 25.12 0.95
CA THR A 457 -22.14 24.25 2.02
C THR A 457 -21.04 23.32 1.52
N LYS A 458 -21.19 22.71 0.34
CA LYS A 458 -20.17 21.83 -0.25
C LYS A 458 -18.90 22.60 -0.61
N ASP A 459 -19.02 23.83 -1.10
CA ASP A 459 -17.87 24.69 -1.40
C ASP A 459 -17.10 25.07 -0.13
N GLN A 460 -17.80 25.34 0.98
CA GLN A 460 -17.17 25.57 2.28
C GLN A 460 -16.46 24.33 2.81
N GLU A 461 -17.08 23.15 2.72
CA GLU A 461 -16.45 21.88 3.08
C GLU A 461 -15.21 21.57 2.24
N LEU A 462 -15.28 21.85 0.93
CA LEU A 462 -14.16 21.66 0.01
C LEU A 462 -13.02 22.63 0.33
N ALA A 463 -13.33 23.90 0.60
CA ALA A 463 -12.34 24.91 1.00
C ALA A 463 -11.62 24.52 2.30
N ALA A 464 -12.37 24.01 3.29
CA ALA A 464 -11.79 23.51 4.54
C ALA A 464 -10.83 22.32 4.30
N LYS A 465 -11.22 21.36 3.45
CA LYS A 465 -10.34 20.23 3.07
C LYS A 465 -9.09 20.68 2.32
N VAL A 466 -9.20 21.67 1.43
CA VAL A 466 -8.04 22.24 0.72
C VAL A 466 -7.08 22.92 1.70
N GLN A 467 -7.60 23.64 2.69
CA GLN A 467 -6.78 24.24 3.75
C GLN A 467 -6.07 23.16 4.59
N GLU A 468 -6.75 22.08 4.96
CA GLU A 468 -6.14 20.95 5.69
C GLU A 468 -5.02 20.28 4.89
N ILE A 469 -5.24 20.05 3.58
CA ILE A 469 -4.22 19.50 2.68
C ILE A 469 -3.01 20.43 2.59
N THR A 470 -3.24 21.74 2.46
CA THR A 470 -2.17 22.74 2.38
C THR A 470 -1.31 22.75 3.65
N THR A 471 -1.92 22.65 4.83
CA THR A 471 -1.17 22.55 6.10
C THR A 471 -0.33 21.27 6.15
N LYS A 472 -0.90 20.12 5.76
CA LYS A 472 -0.16 18.85 5.71
C LYS A 472 1.01 18.88 4.72
N ASP A 473 0.86 19.56 3.59
CA ASP A 473 1.94 19.73 2.61
C ASP A 473 3.10 20.58 3.18
N THR A 474 2.80 21.61 3.98
CA THR A 474 3.83 22.42 4.64
C THR A 474 4.56 21.65 5.75
N GLU A 475 3.85 20.82 6.52
CA GLU A 475 4.47 19.91 7.50
C GLU A 475 5.38 18.89 6.82
N LEU A 476 4.92 18.31 5.70
CA LEU A 476 5.71 17.35 4.92
C LEU A 476 6.98 17.99 4.33
N ALA A 477 6.89 19.23 3.85
CA ALA A 477 8.06 19.97 3.37
C ALA A 477 9.09 20.19 4.49
N THR A 478 8.62 20.54 5.70
CA THR A 478 9.49 20.73 6.88
C THR A 478 10.19 19.42 7.26
N LEU A 479 9.46 18.31 7.34
CA LEU A 479 10.02 17.00 7.64
C LEU A 479 11.05 16.53 6.60
N LYS A 480 10.88 16.87 5.32
CA LYS A 480 11.89 16.59 4.28
C LYS A 480 13.19 17.34 4.53
N THR A 481 13.12 18.63 4.87
CA THR A 481 14.32 19.42 5.19
C THR A 481 15.04 18.94 6.45
N GLU A 482 14.30 18.51 7.47
CA GLU A 482 14.88 17.90 8.69
C GLU A 482 15.57 16.58 8.37
N LYS A 483 14.93 15.73 7.55
CA LYS A 483 15.52 14.45 7.11
C LYS A 483 16.84 14.66 6.33
N GLU A 484 16.88 15.61 5.40
CA GLU A 484 18.11 15.94 4.66
C GLU A 484 19.22 16.44 5.58
N THR A 485 18.87 17.27 6.57
CA THR A 485 19.83 17.75 7.58
C THR A 485 20.42 16.60 8.40
N ILE A 486 19.57 15.67 8.85
CA ILE A 486 20.01 14.47 9.60
C ILE A 486 20.92 13.58 8.75
N LEU A 487 20.58 13.36 7.48
CA LEU A 487 21.40 12.56 6.56
C LEU A 487 22.80 13.16 6.39
N LYS A 488 22.89 14.48 6.22
CA LYS A 488 24.17 15.19 6.15
C LYS A 488 24.99 15.02 7.43
N THR A 489 24.38 15.14 8.60
CA THR A 489 25.06 14.92 9.90
C THR A 489 25.54 13.47 10.07
N ILE A 490 24.78 12.48 9.59
CA ILE A 490 25.20 11.07 9.61
C ILE A 490 26.42 10.87 8.71
N GLU A 491 26.46 11.49 7.53
CA GLU A 491 27.55 11.36 6.58
C GLU A 491 28.84 12.03 7.11
N GLU A 492 28.72 13.21 7.71
CA GLU A 492 29.82 13.88 8.44
C GLU A 492 30.33 13.00 9.59
N SER A 493 29.43 12.38 10.35
CA SER A 493 29.79 11.47 11.46
C SER A 493 30.52 10.20 10.97
N LYS A 494 30.11 9.63 9.83
CA LYS A 494 30.80 8.49 9.21
C LYS A 494 32.23 8.84 8.80
N LEU A 495 32.44 10.02 8.23
CA LEU A 495 33.76 10.49 7.84
C LEU A 495 34.69 10.67 9.06
N ILE A 496 34.16 11.20 10.17
CA ILE A 496 34.91 11.32 11.43
C ILE A 496 35.33 9.95 11.97
N VAL A 497 34.44 8.96 11.93
CA VAL A 497 34.73 7.59 12.40
C VAL A 497 35.80 6.93 11.52
N GLU A 498 35.72 7.06 10.20
CA GLU A 498 36.71 6.48 9.29
C GLU A 498 38.09 7.11 9.47
N ASN A 499 38.17 8.44 9.60
CA ASN A 499 39.42 9.14 9.91
C ASN A 499 40.01 8.68 11.26
N SER A 500 39.18 8.55 12.30
CA SER A 500 39.61 8.06 13.62
C SER A 500 40.14 6.62 13.55
N LYS A 501 39.57 5.78 12.69
CA LYS A 501 40.03 4.39 12.47
C LYS A 501 41.42 4.36 11.80
N ILE A 502 41.64 5.23 10.81
CA ILE A 502 42.94 5.38 10.15
C ILE A 502 44.01 5.84 11.16
N GLU A 503 43.68 6.82 12.01
CA GLU A 503 44.59 7.28 13.07
C GLU A 503 44.90 6.19 14.08
N LEU A 504 43.90 5.40 14.48
CA LEU A 504 44.10 4.28 15.40
C LEU A 504 45.06 3.22 14.83
N GLU A 505 44.95 2.88 13.55
CA GLU A 505 45.86 1.92 12.90
C GLU A 505 47.29 2.47 12.79
N LYS A 506 47.47 3.78 12.57
CA LYS A 506 48.80 4.43 12.63
C LYS A 506 49.40 4.32 14.02
N VAL A 507 48.64 4.63 15.07
CA VAL A 507 49.10 4.53 16.46
C VAL A 507 49.46 3.09 16.82
N LYS A 508 48.68 2.09 16.36
CA LYS A 508 49.02 0.67 16.56
C LYS A 508 50.35 0.29 15.88
N ALA A 509 50.58 0.77 14.65
CA ALA A 509 51.81 0.52 13.94
C ALA A 509 53.02 1.14 14.66
N GLU A 510 52.91 2.40 15.12
CA GLU A 510 53.94 3.07 15.91
C GLU A 510 54.22 2.34 17.23
N LEU A 511 53.18 1.87 17.92
CA LEU A 511 53.30 1.08 19.15
C LEU A 511 54.06 -0.23 18.92
N ALA A 512 53.78 -0.92 17.80
CA ALA A 512 54.46 -2.17 17.45
C ALA A 512 55.96 -1.95 17.19
N VAL A 513 56.33 -0.85 16.50
CA VAL A 513 57.73 -0.46 16.30
C VAL A 513 58.41 -0.18 17.65
N PHE A 514 57.76 0.60 18.52
CA PHE A 514 58.29 0.90 19.85
C PHE A 514 58.50 -0.34 20.72
N GLN A 515 57.56 -1.30 20.67
CA GLN A 515 57.70 -2.58 21.37
C GLN A 515 58.89 -3.40 20.85
N ALA A 516 59.05 -3.49 19.53
CA ALA A 516 60.17 -4.20 18.92
C ALA A 516 61.53 -3.56 19.29
N GLU A 517 61.62 -2.22 19.31
CA GLU A 517 62.83 -1.52 19.74
C GLU A 517 63.14 -1.75 21.23
N ARG A 518 62.12 -1.71 22.09
CA ARG A 518 62.26 -1.99 23.52
C ARG A 518 62.76 -3.41 23.77
N ASP A 519 62.18 -4.39 23.10
CA ASP A 519 62.54 -5.80 23.27
C ASP A 519 63.95 -6.07 22.73
N LYS A 520 64.34 -5.41 21.63
CA LYS A 520 65.73 -5.42 21.14
C LYS A 520 66.71 -4.88 22.17
N LYS A 521 66.46 -3.69 22.74
CA LYS A 521 67.31 -3.10 23.79
C LYS A 521 67.42 -4.00 25.02
N LEU A 522 66.30 -4.57 25.47
CA LEU A 522 66.27 -5.48 26.61
C LEU A 522 67.13 -6.72 26.36
N ASN A 523 67.11 -7.27 25.14
CA ASN A 523 67.93 -8.42 24.78
C ASN A 523 69.43 -8.07 24.68
N GLU A 524 69.76 -6.89 24.17
CA GLU A 524 71.13 -6.36 24.16
C GLU A 524 71.67 -6.17 25.59
N GLU A 525 70.88 -5.58 26.49
CA GLU A 525 71.22 -5.42 27.91
C GLU A 525 71.41 -6.77 28.61
N LYS A 526 70.50 -7.73 28.38
CA LYS A 526 70.63 -9.09 28.90
C LYS A 526 71.91 -9.77 28.42
N ALA A 527 72.25 -9.65 27.14
CA ALA A 527 73.45 -10.26 26.58
C ALA A 527 74.74 -9.68 27.22
N VAL A 528 74.77 -8.35 27.44
CA VAL A 528 75.88 -7.69 28.15
C VAL A 528 75.99 -8.20 29.60
N PHE A 529 74.87 -8.31 30.30
CA PHE A 529 74.82 -8.78 31.68
C PHE A 529 75.25 -10.25 31.81
N ILE A 530 74.76 -11.13 30.93
CA ILE A 530 75.16 -12.55 30.87
C ILE A 530 76.67 -12.66 30.64
N LYS A 531 77.22 -11.89 29.69
CA LYS A 531 78.66 -11.91 29.40
C LYS A 531 79.48 -11.54 30.64
N SER A 532 79.10 -10.44 31.31
CA SER A 532 79.74 -9.99 32.56
C SER A 532 79.77 -11.10 33.63
N ARG A 533 78.65 -11.81 33.79
CA ARG A 533 78.54 -12.93 34.73
C ARG A 533 79.37 -14.15 34.31
N LYS A 534 79.37 -14.52 33.02
CA LYS A 534 80.21 -15.61 32.50
C LYS A 534 81.69 -15.34 32.76
N ASP A 535 82.13 -14.10 32.53
CA ASP A 535 83.51 -13.69 32.76
C ASP A 535 83.89 -13.79 34.26
N GLU A 536 82.97 -13.50 35.18
CA GLU A 536 83.20 -13.58 36.63
C GLU A 536 83.39 -15.02 37.14
N ILE A 537 82.62 -15.99 36.64
CA ILE A 537 82.70 -17.40 37.08
C ILE A 537 83.61 -18.28 36.19
N GLY A 538 84.08 -17.77 35.04
CA GLY A 538 85.11 -18.41 34.21
C GLY A 538 84.71 -19.81 33.72
N GLU A 539 85.54 -20.83 33.96
CA GLU A 539 85.28 -22.19 33.46
C GLU A 539 83.97 -22.81 33.99
N TYR A 540 83.48 -22.37 35.15
CA TYR A 540 82.22 -22.84 35.72
C TYR A 540 81.00 -22.38 34.92
N ALA A 541 81.15 -21.38 34.03
CA ALA A 541 80.09 -20.95 33.12
C ALA A 541 79.83 -21.94 31.96
N LYS A 542 80.79 -22.82 31.63
CA LYS A 542 80.71 -23.68 30.43
C LYS A 542 79.51 -24.63 30.43
N ASP A 543 79.08 -25.04 31.62
CA ASP A 543 77.98 -25.98 31.82
C ASP A 543 76.65 -25.28 32.19
N MET A 544 76.60 -23.94 32.14
CA MET A 544 75.40 -23.15 32.48
C MET A 544 74.77 -22.51 31.25
N SER A 545 73.44 -22.62 31.11
CA SER A 545 72.69 -21.88 30.09
C SER A 545 72.59 -20.39 30.44
N ASP A 546 72.20 -19.57 29.46
CA ASP A 546 71.99 -18.13 29.66
C ASP A 546 70.89 -17.87 30.70
N GLU A 547 69.81 -18.66 30.72
CA GLU A 547 68.78 -18.61 31.77
C GLU A 547 69.33 -18.97 33.15
N ASP A 548 70.25 -19.93 33.22
CA ASP A 548 70.89 -20.34 34.48
C ASP A 548 71.83 -19.27 35.02
N ILE A 549 72.48 -18.52 34.14
CA ILE A 549 73.36 -17.38 34.51
C ILE A 549 72.53 -16.16 34.94
N LEU A 550 71.36 -15.96 34.32
CA LEU A 550 70.40 -14.94 34.76
C LEU A 550 69.72 -15.29 36.08
N ASN A 551 69.66 -16.57 36.46
CA ASN A 551 69.12 -16.99 37.74
C ASN A 551 70.13 -16.73 38.88
N GLU A 552 69.79 -15.78 39.76
CA GLU A 552 70.66 -15.33 40.86
C GLU A 552 71.23 -16.46 41.71
N LEU A 553 70.38 -17.41 42.10
CA LEU A 553 70.78 -18.51 42.98
C LEU A 553 71.75 -19.46 42.31
N LYS A 554 71.53 -19.76 41.02
CA LYS A 554 72.42 -20.64 40.26
C LYS A 554 73.77 -19.96 40.01
N PHE A 555 73.75 -18.68 39.66
CA PHE A 555 74.96 -17.88 39.49
C PHE A 555 75.81 -17.82 40.77
N GLU A 556 75.20 -17.47 41.90
CA GLU A 556 75.91 -17.40 43.20
C GLU A 556 76.46 -18.76 43.63
N ASN A 557 75.71 -19.84 43.42
CA ASN A 557 76.22 -21.19 43.71
C ASN A 557 77.45 -21.55 42.85
N ALA A 558 77.47 -21.16 41.57
CA ALA A 558 78.61 -21.38 40.69
C ALA A 558 79.82 -20.55 41.11
N LYS A 559 79.61 -19.29 41.51
CA LYS A 559 80.64 -18.40 42.05
C LYS A 559 81.26 -18.96 43.33
N LEU A 560 80.45 -19.38 44.30
CA LEU A 560 80.92 -20.01 45.53
C LEU A 560 81.70 -21.31 45.26
N LYS A 561 81.28 -22.10 44.27
CA LYS A 561 82.00 -23.30 43.86
C LYS A 561 83.39 -22.98 43.30
N LYS A 562 83.50 -21.94 42.46
CA LYS A 562 84.79 -21.42 41.97
C LYS A 562 85.70 -21.01 43.12
N GLU A 563 85.21 -20.18 44.04
CA GLU A 563 85.99 -19.69 45.19
C GLU A 563 86.47 -20.84 46.08
N ARG A 564 85.61 -21.83 46.33
CA ARG A 564 85.95 -23.05 47.07
C ARG A 564 87.07 -23.82 46.39
N ASP A 565 86.95 -24.08 45.08
CA ASP A 565 87.91 -24.90 44.35
C ASP A 565 89.27 -24.18 44.19
N GLU A 566 89.27 -22.85 44.04
CA GLU A 566 90.49 -22.02 44.09
C GLU A 566 91.17 -22.05 45.47
N ALA A 567 90.39 -21.98 46.56
CA ALA A 567 90.90 -22.08 47.92
C ALA A 567 91.52 -23.46 48.21
N VAL A 568 90.87 -24.54 47.77
CA VAL A 568 91.39 -25.92 47.87
C VAL A 568 92.70 -26.06 47.09
N LYS A 569 92.77 -25.50 45.87
CA LYS A 569 94.00 -25.52 45.06
C LYS A 569 95.15 -24.79 45.77
N LYS A 570 94.92 -23.59 46.30
CA LYS A 570 95.92 -22.83 47.07
C LYS A 570 96.39 -23.60 48.33
N ALA A 571 95.48 -24.25 49.04
CA ALA A 571 95.83 -25.08 50.20
C ALA A 571 96.72 -26.29 49.80
N SER A 572 96.47 -26.89 48.64
CA SER A 572 97.27 -28.02 48.13
C SER A 572 98.69 -27.66 47.66
N GLU A 573 98.94 -26.38 47.36
CA GLU A 573 100.26 -25.88 46.94
C GLU A 573 101.20 -25.58 48.12
N HIS A 574 100.69 -25.49 49.34
CA HIS A 574 101.50 -25.48 50.57
C HIS A 574 101.87 -26.91 51.01
N LYS A 575 102.81 -27.53 50.28
CA LYS A 575 103.53 -28.72 50.75
C LYS A 575 104.41 -28.36 51.95
N GLY A 576 103.89 -28.53 53.16
CA GLY A 576 104.70 -28.36 54.36
C GLY A 576 103.98 -28.23 55.70
N LEU A 577 102.71 -28.60 55.81
CA LEU A 577 102.05 -28.73 57.12
C LEU A 577 101.44 -30.11 57.26
N ASP A 578 102.01 -30.83 58.22
CA ASP A 578 101.57 -32.12 58.73
C ASP A 578 100.08 -32.10 59.08
N ALA A 579 99.40 -33.18 58.73
CA ALA A 579 97.96 -33.36 58.85
C ALA A 579 97.57 -33.48 60.33
N GLY A 580 97.44 -32.35 61.01
CA GLY A 580 96.75 -32.24 62.29
C GLY A 580 95.24 -32.44 62.07
N ALA A 581 94.71 -33.54 62.60
CA ALA A 581 93.32 -33.94 62.58
C ALA A 581 92.35 -32.76 62.75
N VAL A 582 91.62 -32.41 61.67
CA VAL A 582 90.39 -31.63 61.78
C VAL A 582 89.36 -32.56 62.40
N ILE A 583 89.20 -32.43 63.71
CA ILE A 583 88.06 -32.99 64.44
C ILE A 583 86.82 -32.39 63.79
N ILE A 584 86.07 -33.23 63.07
CA ILE A 584 84.68 -32.97 62.71
C ILE A 584 83.90 -32.97 64.02
N THR A 585 83.89 -31.86 64.75
CA THR A 585 82.82 -31.62 65.70
C THR A 585 81.57 -31.45 64.85
N GLU A 586 80.69 -32.46 64.86
CA GLU A 586 79.34 -32.36 64.34
C GLU A 586 78.74 -31.04 64.81
N ASP A 587 78.65 -30.06 63.91
CA ASP A 587 77.94 -28.84 64.19
C ASP A 587 76.48 -29.24 64.44
N SER A 588 76.01 -28.91 65.65
CA SER A 588 74.66 -29.19 66.15
C SER A 588 73.56 -28.73 65.17
N THR A 589 73.86 -27.79 64.28
CA THR A 589 72.95 -27.31 63.23
C THR A 589 72.61 -28.37 62.17
N THR A 590 73.48 -29.38 61.98
CA THR A 590 73.29 -30.42 60.95
C THR A 590 72.20 -31.43 61.35
N LYS A 591 72.08 -31.74 62.65
CA LYS A 591 70.96 -32.53 63.19
C LYS A 591 69.65 -31.74 63.12
N THR A 592 69.69 -30.44 63.43
CA THR A 592 68.49 -29.58 63.38
C THR A 592 67.95 -29.43 61.95
N ARG A 593 68.81 -29.32 60.93
CA ARG A 593 68.39 -29.26 59.52
C ARG A 593 67.72 -30.54 59.03
N LYS A 594 68.23 -31.72 59.42
CA LYS A 594 67.57 -33.01 59.09
C LYS A 594 66.20 -33.11 59.72
N VAL A 595 66.05 -32.70 60.98
CA VAL A 595 64.75 -32.72 61.69
C VAL A 595 63.74 -31.73 61.08
N VAL A 596 64.20 -30.55 60.63
CA VAL A 596 63.33 -29.57 59.95
C VAL A 596 62.91 -30.07 58.55
N GLN A 597 63.80 -30.70 57.79
CA GLN A 597 63.47 -31.31 56.50
C GLN A 597 62.50 -32.49 56.63
N GLU A 598 62.71 -33.38 57.62
CA GLU A 598 61.80 -34.49 57.88
C GLU A 598 60.41 -34.01 58.32
N LYS A 599 60.32 -32.96 59.14
CA LYS A 599 59.03 -32.35 59.50
C LYS A 599 58.34 -31.67 58.32
N ALA A 600 59.08 -30.96 57.47
CA ALA A 600 58.52 -30.27 56.30
C ALA A 600 57.97 -31.24 55.23
N TRP A 601 58.50 -32.46 55.14
CA TRP A 601 57.99 -33.50 54.23
C TRP A 601 56.92 -34.42 54.84
N GLN A 602 56.72 -34.41 56.16
CA GLN A 602 55.64 -35.16 56.82
C GLN A 602 54.32 -34.38 56.93
N THR A 603 54.32 -33.06 56.76
CA THR A 603 53.09 -32.27 56.55
C THR A 603 52.74 -32.23 55.07
N LYS A 604 52.00 -33.25 54.64
CA LYS A 604 51.16 -33.23 53.45
C LYS A 604 49.75 -32.78 53.84
#